data_AF-A0A7V8ZU22-F1
#
_entry.id   AF-A0A7V8ZU22-F1
#
_cell.length_a   1.000
_cell.length_b   1.000
_cell.length_c   1.000
_cell.angle_alpha   90.00
_cell.angle_beta   90.00
_cell.angle_gamma   90.00
#
_symmetry.space_group_name_H-M   'P 1'
#
loop_
_entity.id
_entity.type
_entity.pdbx_description
1 polymer ?
#
loop_
_entity_poly.entity_id
_entity_poly.type
_entity_poly.pdbx_seq_one_letter_code
_entity_poly.pdbx_strand_id
1 'polypeptide(L)' 'MDIHFISSLTPDDEDRVAPALLEALKPMLALLPIAYTVRIRTASNTVFQQTRTDLADEVPEGVPQDVRMPS' A
#
# COMPACT_ATOMS: atom_id res chain seq x y z
N MET A 1 -2.53 3.61 12.65
CA MET A 1 -1.10 3.99 12.64
C MET A 1 -1.00 5.31 11.91
N ASP A 2 -0.30 6.29 12.50
CA ASP A 2 -0.10 7.62 11.90
C ASP A 2 1.37 7.73 11.46
N ILE A 3 1.60 7.98 10.17
CA ILE A 3 2.94 8.07 9.57
C ILE A 3 3.05 9.44 8.92
N HIS A 4 4.03 10.22 9.34
CA HIS A 4 4.26 11.56 8.82
C HIS A 4 5.52 11.58 7.97
N PHE A 5 5.39 12.04 6.73
CA PHE A 5 6.52 12.41 5.88
C PHE A 5 6.81 13.89 6.08
N ILE A 6 8.03 14.20 6.53
CA ILE A 6 8.51 15.57 6.62
C ILE A 6 9.42 15.80 5.42
N SER A 7 8.99 16.70 4.54
CA SER A 7 9.74 17.11 3.36
C SER A 7 10.39 18.47 3.62
N SER A 8 11.57 18.70 3.05
CA SER A 8 12.21 20.02 2.98
C SER A 8 12.06 20.66 1.60
N LEU A 9 11.19 20.10 0.75
CA LEU A 9 10.96 20.56 -0.61
C LEU A 9 10.15 21.86 -0.60
N THR A 10 10.18 22.55 -1.74
CA THR A 10 9.26 23.66 -1.96
C THR A 10 7.83 23.13 -2.09
N PRO A 11 6.79 23.94 -1.79
CA PRO A 11 5.40 23.51 -1.95
C PRO A 11 5.07 22.98 -3.35
N ASP A 12 5.62 23.60 -4.40
CA ASP A 12 5.41 23.20 -5.79
C ASP A 12 6.05 21.82 -6.09
N ASP A 13 7.26 21.60 -5.58
CA ASP A 13 7.93 20.30 -5.72
C ASP A 13 7.21 19.21 -4.91
N GLU A 14 6.67 19.53 -3.73
CA GLU A 14 5.86 18.59 -2.96
C GLU A 14 4.62 18.13 -3.73
N ASP A 15 3.89 19.05 -4.36
CA ASP A 15 2.71 18.71 -5.15
C ASP A 15 3.04 17.81 -6.34
N ARG A 16 4.24 17.97 -6.93
CA ARG A 16 4.73 17.13 -8.03
C ARG A 16 5.20 15.75 -7.55
N VAL A 17 5.81 15.68 -6.37
CA VAL A 17 6.41 14.44 -5.83
C VAL A 17 5.40 13.59 -5.06
N ALA A 18 4.44 14.21 -4.35
CA ALA A 18 3.44 13.53 -3.55
C ALA A 18 2.71 12.38 -4.26
N PRO A 19 2.20 12.52 -5.51
CA PRO A 19 1.56 11.41 -6.21
C PRO A 19 2.55 10.29 -6.53
N ALA A 20 3.78 10.61 -6.97
CA ALA A 20 4.81 9.60 -7.26
C ALA A 20 5.26 8.84 -6.00
N LEU A 21 5.36 9.55 -4.86
CA LEU A 21 5.67 8.96 -3.57
C LEU A 21 4.55 8.00 -3.11
N LEU A 22 3.28 8.40 -3.30
CA LEU A 22 2.14 7.53 -2.98
C LEU A 22 2.19 6.24 -3.79
N GLU A 23 2.45 6.32 -5.11
CA GLU A 23 2.61 5.14 -5.97
C GLU A 23 3.78 4.24 -5.56
N ALA A 24 4.90 4.83 -5.13
CA ALA A 24 6.06 4.07 -4.67
C ALA A 24 5.79 3.33 -3.33
N LEU A 25 4.94 3.89 -2.46
CA LEU A 25 4.57 3.27 -1.19
C LEU A 25 3.60 2.10 -1.35
N LYS A 26 2.79 2.09 -2.42
CA LYS A 26 1.82 1.01 -2.70
C LYS A 26 2.41 -0.40 -2.62
N PRO A 27 3.45 -0.76 -3.40
CA PRO A 27 3.99 -2.12 -3.38
C PRO A 27 4.63 -2.47 -2.03
N MET A 28 5.21 -1.49 -1.33
CA MET A 28 5.79 -1.72 -0.01
C MET A 28 4.73 -2.07 1.03
N LEU A 29 3.63 -1.32 1.06
CA LEU A 29 2.51 -1.57 1.96
C LEU A 29 1.67 -2.77 1.54
N ALA A 30 1.72 -3.15 0.25
CA ALA A 30 1.03 -4.33 -0.24
C ALA A 30 1.56 -5.64 0.39
N LEU A 31 2.82 -5.65 0.85
CA LEU A 31 3.44 -6.79 1.54
C LEU A 31 2.95 -6.98 2.97
N LEU A 32 2.31 -5.96 3.55
CA LEU A 32 1.79 -6.04 4.91
C LEU A 32 0.35 -6.57 4.88
N PRO A 33 0.04 -7.65 5.62
CA PRO A 33 -1.32 -8.20 5.69
C PRO A 33 -2.17 -7.37 6.67
N ILE A 34 -2.28 -6.06 6.43
CA ILE A 34 -3.05 -5.13 7.25
C ILE A 34 -3.88 -4.23 6.35
N ALA A 35 -5.08 -3.88 6.79
CA ALA A 35 -5.82 -2.77 6.21
C ALA A 35 -5.11 -1.45 6.57
N TYR A 36 -4.98 -0.54 5.60
CA TYR A 36 -4.30 0.72 5.81
C TYR A 36 -4.91 1.87 5.03
N THR A 37 -4.66 3.08 5.51
CA THR A 37 -4.89 4.33 4.77
C THR A 37 -3.61 5.14 4.83
N VAL A 38 -3.07 5.51 3.66
CA VAL A 38 -1.96 6.45 3.53
C VAL A 38 -2.53 7.79 3.11
N ARG A 39 -2.13 8.85 3.80
CA ARG A 39 -2.51 10.22 3.47
C ARG A 39 -1.27 11.10 3.43
N ILE A 40 -1.04 11.75 2.30
CA ILE A 40 0.01 12.75 2.12
C ILE A 40 -0.67 14.11 2.05
N ARG A 41 -0.30 15.03 2.94
CA ARG A 41 -0.74 16.42 2.93
C ARG A 41 0.45 17.27 2.50
N THR A 42 0.30 17.99 1.39
CA THR A 42 1.33 18.92 0.91
C THR A 42 1.16 20.30 1.58
N ALA A 43 2.21 21.12 1.51
CA ALA A 43 2.17 22.50 2.00
C ALA A 43 1.10 23.36 1.31
N SER A 44 0.73 23.04 0.06
CA SER A 44 -0.38 23.66 -0.68
C SER A 44 -1.77 23.24 -0.18
N ASN A 45 -1.83 22.48 0.91
CA ASN A 45 -3.05 21.90 1.49
C ASN A 45 -3.77 20.90 0.57
N THR A 46 -3.07 20.38 -0.45
CA THR A 46 -3.53 19.27 -1.28
C THR A 46 -3.38 17.97 -0.49
N VAL A 47 -4.39 17.11 -0.58
CA VAL A 47 -4.40 15.83 0.12
C VAL A 47 -4.49 14.70 -0.90
N PHE A 48 -3.44 13.87 -0.93
CA PHE A 48 -3.43 12.61 -1.67
C PHE A 48 -3.68 11.49 -0.68
N GLN A 49 -4.69 10.65 -0.95
CA GLN A 49 -5.04 9.54 -0.07
C GLN A 49 -5.18 8.25 -0.88
N GLN A 50 -4.70 7.17 -0.29
CA GLN A 50 -5.01 5.82 -0.72
C GLN A 50 -5.42 4.97 0.46
N THR A 51 -6.42 4.13 0.24
CA THR A 51 -6.91 3.20 1.25
C THR A 51 -6.90 1.79 0.65
N ARG A 52 -6.40 0.83 1.43
CA ARG A 52 -6.48 -0.60 1.17
C ARG A 52 -7.27 -1.24 2.31
N THR A 53 -8.42 -1.82 1.99
CA THR A 53 -9.31 -2.48 2.96
C THR A 53 -9.30 -4.00 2.83
N ASP A 54 -8.74 -4.53 1.75
CA ASP A 54 -8.52 -5.96 1.57
C ASP A 54 -7.30 -6.41 2.39
N LEU A 55 -7.55 -7.12 3.49
CA LEU A 55 -6.57 -8.08 3.98
C LEU A 55 -6.58 -9.22 2.98
N ALA A 56 -5.43 -9.50 2.35
CA ALA A 56 -5.32 -10.57 1.37
C ALA A 56 -5.88 -11.88 1.94
N ASP A 57 -7.01 -12.31 1.41
CA ASP A 57 -7.51 -13.67 1.53
C ASP A 57 -7.55 -14.22 0.12
N GLU A 58 -6.43 -14.81 -0.31
CA GLU A 58 -6.40 -15.90 -1.29
C GLU A 58 -5.17 -16.75 -0.96
N VAL A 59 -5.34 -17.67 -0.01
CA VAL A 59 -4.57 -18.91 -0.07
C VAL A 59 -4.94 -19.54 -1.41
N PRO A 60 -4.00 -19.83 -2.33
CA PRO A 60 -4.36 -20.54 -3.54
C PRO A 60 -4.90 -21.93 -3.14
N GLU A 61 -6.23 -22.08 -3.21
CA GLU A 61 -6.92 -23.36 -3.15
C GLU A 61 -6.46 -24.19 -4.35
N GLY A 62 -5.40 -24.96 -4.14
CA GLY A 62 -4.78 -25.73 -5.20
C GLY A 62 -3.65 -26.64 -4.75
N VAL A 63 -3.66 -27.09 -3.49
CA VAL A 63 -2.87 -28.27 -3.11
C VAL A 63 -3.80 -29.47 -3.20
N PRO A 64 -3.71 -30.33 -4.24
CA PRO A 64 -4.39 -31.61 -4.21
C PRO A 64 -3.71 -32.46 -3.13
N GLN A 65 -4.28 -32.44 -1.92
CA GLN A 65 -4.04 -33.48 -0.93
C GLN A 65 -5.05 -34.59 -1.22
N ASP A 66 -4.67 -35.56 -2.05
CA ASP A 66 -4.62 -36.94 -1.54
C ASP A 66 -3.92 -37.91 -2.50
N VAL A 67 -3.17 -38.78 -1.86
CA VAL A 67 -2.39 -39.89 -2.38
C VAL A 67 -3.28 -41.13 -2.38
N ARG A 68 -3.36 -41.86 -3.50
CA ARG A 68 -3.64 -43.30 -3.43
C ARG A 68 -3.05 -44.04 -4.63
N MET A 69 -1.94 -44.74 -4.39
CA MET A 69 -1.56 -45.92 -5.18
C MET A 69 -2.62 -47.01 -4.98
N PRO A 70 -3.21 -47.59 -6.03
CA PRO A 70 -3.77 -48.92 -5.99
C PRO A 70 -2.79 -49.94 -6.61
N SER A 71 -2.96 -51.17 -6.12
CA SER A 71 -2.07 -52.34 -6.15
C SER A 71 -1.70 -52.89 -7.51
#